data_AF-A0A922DZI6-F1
#
_entry.id   AF-A0A922DZI6-F1
#
_cell.length_a   1.000
_cell.length_b   1.000
_cell.length_c   1.000
_cell.angle_alpha   90.00
_cell.angle_beta   90.00
_cell.angle_gamma   90.00
#
_symmetry.space_group_name_H-M   'P 1'
#
loop_
_entity.id
_entity.type
_entity.pdbx_description
1 polymer ?
#
loop_
_entity_poly.entity_id
_entity_poly.type
_entity_poly.pdbx_seq_one_letter_code
_entity_poly.pdbx_strand_id
1 'polypeptide(L)'
;MRISWITEAPTPATVQYGTSPGKYEFSADGTTSSYSYLTYDSGEIHDTVIGPLKPNSLYYYRCGVDSTREFSFKTPPAQFPVKFAVVGDLGQTGWTQSTLRHIAESNYDMLLLPGDLSYADLNQPLWDSFGRLVEPLASQRPWMVTQGNHEIEKIPLIHSEPFTAYNARWRMPFEQSGSGSNLFYSFDVAGVHVIMLGSYTDFDPNSAQFKWLVADLRKIDRNKTPWTVVLIHAPWYNSNTAHQGEKESIDMKASMEGLLYRARVDVVFAGHVHAYERFLQLSCFHMLDPNDQRKFLFDFARGFTLLCMWI
;
A
#
# COMPACT_ATOMS: atom_id res chain seq x y z
N MET A 1 8.21 2.82 -12.41
CA MET A 1 6.80 2.81 -11.97
C MET A 1 6.12 1.62 -12.63
N ARG A 2 5.23 0.90 -11.95
CA ARG A 2 4.47 -0.21 -12.55
C ARG A 2 3.12 0.31 -13.02
N ILE A 3 2.73 -0.06 -14.24
CA ILE A 3 1.39 0.13 -14.79
C ILE A 3 0.78 -1.25 -14.92
N SER A 4 -0.39 -1.44 -14.32
CA SER A 4 -1.13 -2.70 -14.35
C SER A 4 -2.53 -2.47 -14.90
N TRP A 5 -3.00 -3.36 -15.77
CA TRP A 5 -4.34 -3.28 -16.37
C TRP A 5 -4.85 -4.67 -16.71
N ILE A 6 -6.16 -4.77 -17.00
CA ILE A 6 -6.82 -6.05 -17.30
C ILE A 6 -7.52 -5.95 -18.66
N THR A 7 -7.39 -6.98 -19.50
CA THR A 7 -8.16 -7.13 -20.75
C THR A 7 -8.97 -8.43 -20.77
N GLU A 8 -10.09 -8.41 -21.50
CA GLU A 8 -10.91 -9.61 -21.70
C GLU A 8 -10.37 -10.53 -22.81
N ALA A 9 -9.67 -9.94 -23.78
CA ALA A 9 -9.05 -10.66 -24.90
C ALA A 9 -7.52 -10.59 -24.81
N PRO A 10 -6.81 -11.58 -25.39
CA PRO A 10 -5.36 -11.57 -25.38
C PRO A 10 -4.74 -10.33 -25.99
N THR A 11 -3.90 -9.63 -25.23
CA THR A 11 -3.16 -8.47 -25.72
C THR A 11 -1.70 -8.46 -25.27
N PRO A 12 -0.75 -7.93 -26.09
CA PRO A 12 0.61 -7.73 -25.63
C PRO A 12 0.65 -6.79 -24.42
N ALA A 13 1.39 -7.19 -23.37
CA ALA A 13 1.64 -6.39 -22.18
C ALA A 13 2.63 -5.23 -22.47
N THR A 14 2.30 -4.34 -23.40
CA THR A 14 3.15 -3.22 -23.81
C THR A 14 2.55 -1.90 -23.34
N VAL A 15 3.37 -1.03 -22.73
CA VAL A 15 2.99 0.35 -22.38
C VAL A 15 3.79 1.32 -23.22
N GLN A 16 3.08 2.15 -23.99
CA GLN A 16 3.65 3.29 -24.68
C GLN A 16 3.44 4.55 -23.84
N TYR A 17 4.49 5.35 -23.63
CA TYR A 17 4.41 6.54 -22.79
C TYR A 17 5.30 7.69 -23.27
N GLY A 18 4.96 8.90 -22.86
CA GLY A 18 5.68 10.12 -23.24
C GLY A 18 5.26 11.33 -22.41
N THR A 19 5.87 12.49 -22.69
CA THR A 19 5.65 13.72 -21.91
C THR A 19 4.62 14.67 -22.52
N SER A 20 4.04 14.30 -23.67
CA SER A 20 3.03 15.09 -24.38
C SER A 20 1.83 14.22 -24.77
N PRO A 21 0.59 14.75 -24.72
CA PRO A 21 -0.60 14.02 -25.16
C PRO A 21 -0.44 13.54 -26.61
N GLY A 22 -0.82 12.30 -26.87
CA GLY A 22 -0.77 11.67 -28.20
C GLY A 22 0.63 11.39 -28.73
N LYS A 23 1.70 11.61 -27.96
CA LYS A 23 3.09 11.36 -28.37
C LYS A 23 3.79 10.45 -27.37
N TYR A 24 4.09 9.23 -27.80
CA TYR A 24 4.75 8.22 -26.97
C TYR A 24 6.14 7.91 -27.53
N GLU A 25 7.14 8.56 -26.94
CA GLU A 25 8.55 8.44 -27.34
C GLU A 25 9.20 7.18 -26.76
N PHE A 26 8.56 6.58 -25.76
CA PHE A 26 9.06 5.43 -25.02
C PHE A 26 8.05 4.29 -25.06
N SER A 27 8.56 3.07 -24.99
CA SER A 27 7.76 1.86 -24.84
C SER A 27 8.45 0.92 -23.86
N ALA A 28 7.68 0.12 -23.14
CA ALA A 28 8.18 -0.97 -22.32
C ALA A 28 7.26 -2.18 -22.44
N ASP A 29 7.85 -3.36 -22.44
CA ASP A 29 7.13 -4.62 -22.39
C ASP A 29 7.08 -5.15 -20.95
N GLY A 30 6.02 -5.88 -20.66
CA GLY A 30 5.69 -6.40 -19.34
C GLY A 30 5.35 -7.88 -19.39
N THR A 31 4.63 -8.32 -18.37
CA THR A 31 4.18 -9.71 -18.24
C THR A 31 2.66 -9.77 -18.23
N THR A 32 2.10 -10.83 -18.81
CA THR A 32 0.69 -11.17 -18.73
C THR A 32 0.50 -12.37 -17.81
N SER A 33 -0.54 -12.35 -16.98
CA SER A 33 -0.95 -13.44 -16.10
C SER A 33 -2.47 -13.46 -15.97
N SER A 34 -3.02 -14.48 -15.31
CA SER A 34 -4.42 -14.53 -14.91
C SER A 34 -4.53 -15.42 -13.67
N TYR A 35 -5.68 -15.39 -13.01
CA TYR A 35 -5.97 -16.33 -11.93
C TYR A 35 -7.39 -16.87 -12.05
N SER A 36 -7.56 -18.07 -11.51
CA SER A 36 -8.87 -18.72 -11.36
C SER A 36 -9.20 -18.83 -9.87
N TYR A 37 -10.48 -18.75 -9.56
CA TYR A 37 -11.01 -18.88 -8.20
C TYR A 37 -12.38 -19.52 -8.28
N LEU A 38 -12.48 -20.80 -7.89
CA LEU A 38 -13.69 -21.62 -8.09
C LEU A 38 -14.13 -21.61 -9.57
N THR A 39 -15.30 -21.03 -9.86
CA THR A 39 -15.88 -20.89 -11.20
C THR A 39 -15.58 -19.54 -11.86
N TYR A 40 -14.80 -18.68 -11.20
CA TYR A 40 -14.39 -17.39 -11.73
C TYR A 40 -13.00 -17.51 -12.37
N ASP A 41 -12.86 -16.92 -13.55
CA ASP A 41 -11.57 -16.69 -14.21
C ASP A 41 -11.41 -15.19 -14.43
N SER A 42 -10.24 -14.66 -14.07
CA SER A 42 -9.91 -13.27 -14.38
C SER A 42 -9.69 -13.09 -15.88
N GLY A 43 -9.82 -11.85 -16.35
CA GLY A 43 -9.19 -11.44 -17.60
C GLY A 43 -7.67 -11.57 -17.55
N GLU A 44 -7.00 -11.25 -18.65
CA GLU A 44 -5.55 -11.13 -18.69
C GLU A 44 -5.11 -9.91 -17.88
N ILE A 45 -4.34 -10.14 -16.83
CA ILE A 45 -3.73 -9.13 -15.98
C ILE A 45 -2.32 -8.85 -16.50
N HIS A 46 -2.10 -7.62 -16.94
CA HIS A 46 -0.84 -7.16 -17.48
C HIS A 46 -0.11 -6.28 -16.48
N ASP A 47 1.21 -6.41 -16.45
CA ASP A 47 2.11 -5.75 -15.54
C ASP A 47 3.35 -5.24 -16.28
N THR A 48 3.49 -3.92 -16.43
CA THR A 48 4.62 -3.32 -17.14
C THR A 48 5.35 -2.30 -16.26
N VAL A 49 6.66 -2.46 -16.11
CA VAL A 49 7.50 -1.49 -15.39
C VAL A 49 8.09 -0.49 -16.38
N ILE A 50 7.72 0.78 -16.24
CA ILE A 50 8.21 1.90 -17.06
C ILE A 50 9.26 2.74 -16.32
N GLY A 51 10.19 3.33 -17.08
CA GLY A 51 11.22 4.23 -16.59
C GLY A 51 12.61 4.00 -17.20
N PRO A 52 13.63 4.76 -16.76
CA PRO A 52 13.60 5.73 -15.67
C PRO A 52 12.72 6.95 -15.99
N LEU A 53 12.04 7.51 -14.97
CA LEU A 53 11.12 8.63 -15.12
C LEU A 53 11.67 9.88 -14.41
N LYS A 54 11.36 11.06 -14.94
CA LYS A 54 11.66 12.32 -14.26
C LYS A 54 10.71 12.50 -13.07
N PRO A 55 11.20 12.91 -11.88
CA PRO A 55 10.35 13.25 -10.74
C PRO A 55 9.42 14.45 -11.04
N ASN A 56 8.31 14.57 -10.31
CA ASN A 56 7.35 15.67 -10.42
C ASN A 56 6.93 16.02 -11.87
N SER A 57 6.79 15.01 -12.72
CA SER A 57 6.59 15.15 -14.16
C SER A 57 5.31 14.44 -14.60
N LEU A 58 4.57 15.07 -15.49
CA LEU A 58 3.37 14.50 -16.10
C LEU A 58 3.78 13.61 -17.28
N TYR A 59 3.27 12.40 -17.30
CA TYR A 59 3.42 11.44 -18.38
C TYR A 59 2.05 11.01 -18.89
N TYR A 60 1.95 10.84 -20.20
CA TYR A 60 0.79 10.27 -20.89
C TYR A 60 1.14 8.86 -21.33
N TYR A 61 0.19 7.93 -21.23
CA TYR A 61 0.44 6.54 -21.57
C TYR A 61 -0.78 5.83 -22.14
N ARG A 62 -0.51 4.74 -22.86
CA ARG A 62 -1.52 3.77 -23.31
C ARG A 62 -1.08 2.36 -22.94
N CYS A 63 -2.07 1.54 -22.63
CA CYS A 63 -1.91 0.12 -22.33
C CYS A 63 -2.30 -0.71 -23.56
N GLY A 64 -1.35 -1.43 -24.15
CA GLY A 64 -1.50 -2.16 -25.41
C GLY A 64 -1.23 -1.29 -26.64
N VAL A 65 -0.60 -1.89 -27.67
CA VAL A 65 -0.19 -1.18 -28.90
C VAL A 65 -1.36 -0.62 -29.73
N ASP A 66 -2.51 -1.29 -29.68
CA ASP A 66 -3.71 -0.92 -30.44
C ASP A 66 -4.71 -0.10 -29.62
N SER A 67 -4.39 0.24 -28.37
CA SER A 67 -5.31 0.98 -27.52
C SER A 67 -5.47 2.43 -27.98
N THR A 68 -6.72 2.87 -28.05
CA THR A 68 -7.09 4.25 -28.39
C THR A 68 -7.29 5.12 -27.15
N ARG A 69 -7.39 4.51 -25.97
CA ARG A 69 -7.60 5.22 -24.71
C ARG A 69 -6.27 5.69 -24.13
N GLU A 70 -6.12 7.00 -23.99
CA GLU A 70 -4.98 7.62 -23.32
C GLU A 70 -5.29 7.88 -21.84
N PHE A 71 -4.30 7.62 -21.01
CA PHE A 71 -4.26 7.97 -19.59
C PHE A 71 -3.11 8.93 -19.33
N SER A 72 -3.08 9.51 -18.13
CA SER A 72 -1.93 10.29 -17.68
C SER A 72 -1.70 10.11 -16.18
N PHE A 73 -0.43 10.09 -15.77
CA PHE A 73 -0.05 10.06 -14.37
C PHE A 73 1.04 11.11 -14.10
N LYS A 74 1.14 11.54 -12.84
CA LYS A 74 2.21 12.41 -12.37
C LYS A 74 3.14 11.64 -11.45
N THR A 75 4.44 11.66 -11.72
CA THR A 75 5.43 11.08 -10.80
C THR A 75 5.51 11.88 -9.50
N PRO A 76 5.74 11.23 -8.35
CA PRO A 76 6.01 11.94 -7.10
C PRO A 76 7.23 12.87 -7.20
N PRO A 77 7.34 13.88 -6.33
CA PRO A 77 8.53 14.72 -6.27
C PRO A 77 9.74 13.95 -5.74
N ALA A 78 10.94 14.41 -6.09
CA ALA A 78 12.19 13.81 -5.60
C ALA A 78 12.55 14.22 -4.16
N GLN A 79 11.96 15.32 -3.68
CA GLN A 79 12.22 15.94 -2.38
C GLN A 79 10.92 16.52 -1.83
N PHE A 80 10.91 16.85 -0.54
CA PHE A 80 9.76 17.50 0.08
C PHE A 80 9.38 18.83 -0.60
N PRO A 81 8.08 19.21 -0.54
CA PRO A 81 6.98 18.50 0.10
C PRO A 81 6.46 17.31 -0.73
N VAL A 82 6.05 16.23 -0.06
CA VAL A 82 5.26 15.13 -0.64
C VAL A 82 3.96 15.01 0.14
N LYS A 83 2.84 14.75 -0.54
CA LYS A 83 1.52 14.58 0.07
C LYS A 83 1.00 13.16 -0.15
N PHE A 84 0.69 12.49 0.96
CA PHE A 84 0.02 11.20 0.94
C PHE A 84 -1.48 11.37 1.21
N ALA A 85 -2.30 10.71 0.40
CA ALA A 85 -3.64 10.32 0.80
C ALA A 85 -3.54 8.97 1.51
N VAL A 86 -4.04 8.85 2.74
CA VAL A 86 -4.06 7.59 3.48
C VAL A 86 -5.50 7.24 3.80
N VAL A 87 -5.95 6.07 3.36
CA VAL A 87 -7.32 5.58 3.52
C VAL A 87 -7.28 4.09 3.80
N GLY A 88 -8.13 3.58 4.69
CA GLY A 88 -8.31 2.14 4.93
C GLY A 88 -9.70 1.69 4.45
N ASP A 89 -9.88 0.39 4.25
CA ASP A 89 -11.23 -0.21 4.32
C ASP A 89 -12.20 0.37 3.29
N LEU A 90 -11.72 0.55 2.05
CA LEU A 90 -12.44 1.33 1.04
C LEU A 90 -13.77 0.68 0.65
N GLY A 91 -13.76 -0.60 0.33
CA GLY A 91 -14.92 -1.30 -0.23
C GLY A 91 -15.52 -0.61 -1.45
N GLN A 92 -16.82 -0.81 -1.67
CA GLN A 92 -17.50 -0.41 -2.91
C GLN A 92 -18.93 0.10 -2.69
N THR A 93 -19.09 1.03 -1.77
CA THR A 93 -20.39 1.62 -1.41
C THR A 93 -20.53 3.06 -1.92
N GLY A 94 -21.71 3.66 -1.72
CA GLY A 94 -21.88 5.10 -1.95
C GLY A 94 -20.95 5.96 -1.08
N TRP A 95 -20.56 5.46 0.10
CA TRP A 95 -19.58 6.10 0.98
C TRP A 95 -18.17 6.02 0.41
N THR A 96 -17.80 4.89 -0.21
CA THR A 96 -16.54 4.78 -0.97
C THR A 96 -16.47 5.85 -2.05
N GLN A 97 -17.55 6.06 -2.81
CA GLN A 97 -17.58 7.11 -3.83
C GLN A 97 -17.41 8.51 -3.22
N SER A 98 -18.01 8.78 -2.06
CA SER A 98 -17.78 10.03 -1.31
C SER A 98 -16.30 10.18 -0.93
N THR A 99 -15.68 9.13 -0.40
CA THR A 99 -14.25 9.12 -0.02
C THR A 99 -13.34 9.38 -1.22
N LEU A 100 -13.60 8.73 -2.35
CA LEU A 100 -12.83 8.93 -3.58
C LEU A 100 -12.97 10.37 -4.11
N ARG A 101 -14.16 10.99 -4.01
CA ARG A 101 -14.33 12.42 -4.37
C ARG A 101 -13.48 13.33 -3.51
N HIS A 102 -13.49 13.11 -2.20
CA HIS A 102 -12.65 13.84 -1.26
C HIS A 102 -11.16 13.65 -1.58
N ILE A 103 -10.72 12.41 -1.82
CA ILE A 103 -9.33 12.12 -2.24
C ILE A 103 -8.98 12.89 -3.52
N ALA A 104 -9.87 12.93 -4.52
CA ALA A 104 -9.66 13.65 -5.77
C ALA A 104 -9.40 15.16 -5.56
N GLU A 105 -10.02 15.75 -4.55
CA GLU A 105 -9.89 17.17 -4.20
C GLU A 105 -8.62 17.49 -3.36
N SER A 106 -7.98 16.48 -2.77
CA SER A 106 -6.86 16.66 -1.84
C SER A 106 -5.50 17.06 -2.46
N ASN A 107 -5.39 17.04 -3.80
CA ASN A 107 -4.14 17.29 -4.55
C ASN A 107 -2.94 16.51 -3.96
N TYR A 108 -3.10 15.20 -3.88
CA TYR A 108 -2.10 14.26 -3.36
C TYR A 108 -1.09 13.83 -4.45
N ASP A 109 0.08 13.37 -4.00
CA ASP A 109 1.14 12.84 -4.87
C ASP A 109 1.10 11.31 -4.94
N MET A 110 0.62 10.65 -3.88
CA MET A 110 0.55 9.20 -3.78
C MET A 110 -0.51 8.74 -2.77
N LEU A 111 -1.16 7.62 -3.03
CA LEU A 111 -2.13 7.02 -2.10
C LEU A 111 -1.55 5.79 -1.41
N LEU A 112 -1.82 5.67 -0.12
CA LEU A 112 -1.48 4.56 0.75
C LEU A 112 -2.76 3.94 1.31
N LEU A 113 -2.92 2.63 1.16
CA LEU A 113 -4.13 1.91 1.58
C LEU A 113 -3.79 0.59 2.31
N PRO A 114 -3.93 0.54 3.64
CA PRO A 114 -3.53 -0.62 4.42
C PRO A 114 -4.64 -1.67 4.49
N GLY A 115 -4.96 -2.35 3.39
CA GLY A 115 -5.85 -3.52 3.38
C GLY A 115 -7.34 -3.23 3.27
N ASP A 116 -8.10 -4.31 3.15
CA ASP A 116 -9.56 -4.35 2.93
C ASP A 116 -9.98 -3.49 1.74
N LEU A 117 -9.54 -3.94 0.56
CA LEU A 117 -9.62 -3.18 -0.67
C LEU A 117 -11.05 -3.22 -1.22
N SER A 118 -11.47 -4.40 -1.68
CA SER A 118 -12.68 -4.56 -2.49
C SER A 118 -13.88 -5.07 -1.71
N TYR A 119 -13.66 -5.72 -0.57
CA TYR A 119 -14.63 -6.58 0.12
C TYR A 119 -15.27 -7.60 -0.85
N ALA A 120 -14.48 -8.11 -1.79
CA ALA A 120 -14.92 -9.17 -2.68
C ALA A 120 -15.18 -10.46 -1.89
N ASP A 121 -14.37 -10.72 -0.86
CA ASP A 121 -14.38 -11.96 -0.10
C ASP A 121 -14.32 -13.16 -1.06
N LEU A 122 -15.40 -13.93 -1.16
CA LEU A 122 -15.49 -15.08 -2.04
C LEU A 122 -16.18 -14.75 -3.39
N ASN A 123 -16.68 -13.53 -3.57
CA ASN A 123 -17.40 -13.06 -4.75
C ASN A 123 -16.49 -12.24 -5.70
N GLN A 124 -15.69 -12.97 -6.47
CA GLN A 124 -14.58 -12.44 -7.27
C GLN A 124 -14.89 -11.36 -8.32
N PRO A 125 -16.08 -11.32 -8.98
CA PRO A 125 -16.45 -10.18 -9.83
C PRO A 125 -16.39 -8.81 -9.14
N LEU A 126 -16.47 -8.77 -7.80
CA LEU A 126 -16.31 -7.53 -7.03
C LEU A 126 -14.89 -6.95 -7.12
N TRP A 127 -13.86 -7.74 -7.40
CA TRP A 127 -12.54 -7.19 -7.69
C TRP A 127 -12.51 -6.39 -8.98
N ASP A 128 -13.24 -6.84 -10.01
CA ASP A 128 -13.32 -6.14 -11.29
C ASP A 128 -14.09 -4.82 -11.15
N SER A 129 -15.21 -4.84 -10.43
CA SER A 129 -15.94 -3.60 -10.14
C SER A 129 -15.11 -2.64 -9.27
N PHE A 130 -14.30 -3.15 -8.34
CA PHE A 130 -13.45 -2.32 -7.49
C PHE A 130 -12.37 -1.64 -8.33
N GLY A 131 -11.70 -2.40 -9.20
CA GLY A 131 -10.71 -1.87 -10.13
C GLY A 131 -11.29 -0.74 -10.98
N ARG A 132 -12.49 -0.94 -11.56
CA ARG A 132 -13.20 0.10 -12.32
C ARG A 132 -13.59 1.32 -11.46
N LEU A 133 -13.97 1.09 -10.21
CA LEU A 133 -14.35 2.16 -9.27
C LEU A 133 -13.17 3.07 -8.93
N VAL A 134 -11.97 2.50 -8.70
CA VAL A 134 -10.78 3.28 -8.31
C VAL A 134 -9.93 3.74 -9.49
N GLU A 135 -10.09 3.16 -10.68
CA GLU A 135 -9.35 3.49 -11.91
C GLU A 135 -9.20 5.00 -12.16
N PRO A 136 -10.25 5.86 -11.99
CA PRO A 136 -10.10 7.28 -12.25
C PRO A 136 -9.02 7.96 -11.40
N LEU A 137 -8.68 7.41 -10.23
CA LEU A 137 -7.62 7.92 -9.36
C LEU A 137 -6.33 7.08 -9.45
N ALA A 138 -6.46 5.75 -9.40
CA ALA A 138 -5.34 4.83 -9.43
C ALA A 138 -4.53 4.89 -10.75
N SER A 139 -5.15 5.30 -11.86
CA SER A 139 -4.44 5.56 -13.13
C SER A 139 -3.61 6.85 -13.15
N GLN A 140 -3.84 7.77 -12.20
CA GLN A 140 -3.24 9.11 -12.21
C GLN A 140 -2.11 9.31 -11.20
N ARG A 141 -2.07 8.51 -10.14
CA ARG A 141 -1.11 8.60 -9.04
C ARG A 141 -0.73 7.19 -8.58
N PRO A 142 0.48 6.96 -8.05
CA PRO A 142 0.83 5.64 -7.52
C PRO A 142 -0.11 5.29 -6.37
N TRP A 143 -0.60 4.05 -6.40
CA TRP A 143 -1.62 3.51 -5.52
C TRP A 143 -1.04 2.30 -4.78
N MET A 144 -0.54 2.53 -3.56
CA MET A 144 0.24 1.55 -2.81
C MET A 144 -0.66 0.87 -1.79
N VAL A 145 -0.79 -0.45 -1.86
CA VAL A 145 -1.69 -1.24 -1.01
C VAL A 145 -0.94 -2.30 -0.21
N THR A 146 -1.47 -2.68 0.94
CA THR A 146 -1.19 -4.00 1.55
C THR A 146 -2.51 -4.76 1.69
N GLN A 147 -2.45 -5.98 2.21
CA GLN A 147 -3.61 -6.85 2.44
C GLN A 147 -4.23 -6.62 3.83
N GLY A 148 -5.55 -6.81 3.90
CA GLY A 148 -6.33 -6.99 5.14
C GLY A 148 -6.94 -8.39 5.21
N ASN A 149 -7.82 -8.63 6.18
CA ASN A 149 -8.46 -9.95 6.34
C ASN A 149 -9.40 -10.28 5.17
N HIS A 150 -10.04 -9.27 4.56
CA HIS A 150 -10.95 -9.50 3.44
C HIS A 150 -10.22 -9.97 2.17
N GLU A 151 -8.90 -9.79 2.09
CA GLU A 151 -8.08 -10.34 0.98
C GLU A 151 -7.65 -11.79 1.19
N ILE A 152 -7.88 -12.42 2.36
CA ILE A 152 -7.46 -13.81 2.61
C ILE A 152 -8.13 -14.77 1.63
N GLU A 153 -9.45 -14.63 1.44
CA GLU A 153 -10.25 -15.35 0.44
C GLU A 153 -9.97 -16.87 0.38
N LYS A 154 -9.70 -17.50 1.50
CA LYS A 154 -9.35 -18.92 1.58
C LYS A 154 -10.59 -19.74 1.94
N ILE A 155 -10.85 -20.80 1.17
CA ILE A 155 -11.90 -21.78 1.45
C ILE A 155 -11.23 -23.12 1.76
N PRO A 156 -11.32 -23.62 3.01
CA PRO A 156 -10.75 -24.91 3.36
C PRO A 156 -11.15 -26.01 2.37
N LEU A 157 -10.17 -26.77 1.87
CA LEU A 157 -10.32 -27.91 0.95
C LEU A 157 -10.78 -27.59 -0.48
N ILE A 158 -11.25 -26.37 -0.78
CA ILE A 158 -11.76 -25.99 -2.11
C ILE A 158 -10.84 -24.96 -2.78
N HIS A 159 -10.37 -23.97 -2.02
CA HIS A 159 -9.40 -22.97 -2.49
C HIS A 159 -8.45 -22.63 -1.34
N SER A 160 -7.35 -23.37 -1.22
CA SER A 160 -6.49 -23.33 -0.04
C SER A 160 -5.44 -22.22 -0.05
N GLU A 161 -5.16 -21.63 -1.21
CA GLU A 161 -4.17 -20.57 -1.39
C GLU A 161 -4.76 -19.20 -1.03
N PRO A 162 -4.32 -18.57 0.07
CA PRO A 162 -4.85 -17.26 0.45
C PRO A 162 -4.32 -16.15 -0.47
N PHE A 163 -4.99 -14.99 -0.47
CA PHE A 163 -4.53 -13.79 -1.17
C PHE A 163 -4.36 -13.96 -2.69
N THR A 164 -5.06 -14.92 -3.31
CA THR A 164 -4.90 -15.22 -4.74
C THR A 164 -5.24 -13.98 -5.59
N ALA A 165 -6.40 -13.36 -5.37
CA ALA A 165 -6.82 -12.19 -6.13
C ALA A 165 -5.95 -10.95 -5.83
N TYR A 166 -5.62 -10.70 -4.55
CA TYR A 166 -4.72 -9.62 -4.15
C TYR A 166 -3.36 -9.73 -4.85
N ASN A 167 -2.71 -10.89 -4.81
CA ASN A 167 -1.40 -11.10 -5.41
C ASN A 167 -1.42 -11.02 -6.94
N ALA A 168 -2.52 -11.41 -7.57
CA ALA A 168 -2.67 -11.33 -9.01
C ALA A 168 -2.90 -9.88 -9.47
N ARG A 169 -3.76 -9.12 -8.78
CA ARG A 169 -4.24 -7.79 -9.23
C ARG A 169 -3.38 -6.62 -8.77
N TRP A 170 -2.77 -6.73 -7.60
CA TRP A 170 -2.07 -5.64 -6.93
C TRP A 170 -0.61 -6.01 -6.67
N ARG A 171 0.19 -6.01 -7.74
CA ARG A 171 1.61 -6.36 -7.67
C ARG A 171 2.47 -5.17 -7.21
N MET A 172 2.84 -5.19 -5.95
CA MET A 172 3.61 -4.16 -5.27
C MET A 172 5.13 -4.36 -5.47
N PRO A 173 5.99 -3.37 -5.15
CA PRO A 173 7.44 -3.46 -5.40
C PRO A 173 8.19 -4.32 -4.36
N PHE A 174 7.67 -5.50 -4.05
CA PHE A 174 8.23 -6.36 -3.00
C PHE A 174 9.62 -6.88 -3.35
N GLU A 175 9.86 -7.27 -4.61
CA GLU A 175 11.17 -7.71 -5.08
C GLU A 175 12.22 -6.61 -4.96
N GLN A 176 11.86 -5.36 -5.28
CA GLN A 176 12.76 -4.20 -5.21
C GLN A 176 13.10 -3.83 -3.76
N SER A 177 12.20 -4.11 -2.82
CA SER A 177 12.47 -3.97 -1.38
C SER A 177 13.29 -5.13 -0.79
N GLY A 178 13.57 -6.18 -1.58
CA GLY A 178 14.21 -7.41 -1.12
C GLY A 178 13.30 -8.30 -0.27
N SER A 179 11.98 -8.09 -0.34
CA SER A 179 10.99 -8.99 0.23
C SER A 179 10.77 -10.19 -0.69
N GLY A 180 10.47 -11.35 -0.10
CA GLY A 180 10.07 -12.55 -0.83
C GLY A 180 8.55 -12.68 -1.03
N SER A 181 7.76 -11.70 -0.60
CA SER A 181 6.30 -11.76 -0.61
C SER A 181 5.68 -10.40 -0.93
N ASN A 182 4.64 -10.40 -1.76
CA ASN A 182 3.85 -9.21 -2.09
C ASN A 182 2.99 -8.69 -0.91
N LEU A 183 2.95 -9.42 0.20
CA LEU A 183 2.18 -9.06 1.40
C LEU A 183 2.92 -8.09 2.32
N PHE A 184 4.23 -7.90 2.14
CA PHE A 184 5.03 -6.94 2.91
C PHE A 184 6.20 -6.44 2.07
N TYR A 185 6.43 -5.14 2.06
CA TYR A 185 7.44 -4.50 1.22
C TYR A 185 7.71 -3.07 1.68
N SER A 186 8.73 -2.44 1.13
CA SER A 186 9.04 -1.04 1.39
C SER A 186 9.45 -0.29 0.13
N PHE A 187 9.43 1.03 0.19
CA PHE A 187 9.89 1.89 -0.88
C PHE A 187 10.23 3.28 -0.35
N ASP A 188 11.06 4.00 -1.10
CA ASP A 188 11.46 5.37 -0.78
C ASP A 188 10.77 6.37 -1.71
N VAL A 189 10.28 7.47 -1.14
CA VAL A 189 9.71 8.59 -1.90
C VAL A 189 9.99 9.91 -1.19
N ALA A 190 10.60 10.87 -1.90
CA ALA A 190 10.82 12.24 -1.42
C ALA A 190 11.45 12.38 -0.01
N GLY A 191 12.32 11.45 0.40
CA GLY A 191 12.93 11.44 1.73
C GLY A 191 12.09 10.75 2.83
N VAL A 192 11.07 9.98 2.43
CA VAL A 192 10.29 9.10 3.30
C VAL A 192 10.59 7.66 2.93
N HIS A 193 10.96 6.85 3.92
CA HIS A 193 11.01 5.40 3.80
C HIS A 193 9.67 4.83 4.29
N VAL A 194 8.88 4.26 3.39
CA VAL A 194 7.55 3.70 3.68
C VAL A 194 7.64 2.19 3.76
N ILE A 195 7.14 1.60 4.84
CA ILE A 195 7.11 0.16 5.09
C ILE A 195 5.66 -0.29 5.15
N MET A 196 5.28 -1.22 4.28
CA MET A 196 3.98 -1.87 4.24
C MET A 196 4.14 -3.25 4.86
N LEU A 197 3.50 -3.49 6.01
CA LEU A 197 3.53 -4.76 6.71
C LEU A 197 2.23 -5.55 6.47
N GLY A 198 2.33 -6.87 6.54
CA GLY A 198 1.20 -7.78 6.41
C GLY A 198 0.73 -8.28 7.77
N SER A 199 -0.45 -7.86 8.20
CA SER A 199 -1.05 -8.30 9.47
C SER A 199 -1.48 -9.77 9.44
N TYR A 200 -2.01 -10.24 8.31
CA TYR A 200 -2.47 -11.63 8.12
C TYR A 200 -1.46 -12.56 7.43
N THR A 201 -0.17 -12.34 7.65
CA THR A 201 0.89 -13.31 7.32
C THR A 201 1.79 -13.49 8.53
N ASP A 202 2.59 -14.55 8.57
CA ASP A 202 3.40 -14.86 9.75
C ASP A 202 4.30 -13.68 10.14
N PHE A 203 4.24 -13.29 11.40
CA PHE A 203 4.96 -12.14 11.96
C PHE A 203 5.78 -12.50 13.20
N ASP A 204 5.87 -13.78 13.56
CA ASP A 204 6.72 -14.24 14.64
C ASP A 204 8.22 -14.06 14.28
N PRO A 205 9.14 -14.07 15.26
CA PRO A 205 10.56 -13.85 15.01
C PRO A 205 11.24 -14.79 13.99
N ASN A 206 10.67 -15.98 13.74
CA ASN A 206 11.18 -16.91 12.74
C ASN A 206 10.57 -16.69 11.34
N SER A 207 9.54 -15.86 11.21
CA SER A 207 8.85 -15.62 9.96
C SER A 207 9.72 -14.88 8.94
N ALA A 208 9.38 -15.05 7.65
CA ALA A 208 10.03 -14.33 6.56
C ALA A 208 9.84 -12.81 6.70
N GLN A 209 8.65 -12.37 7.10
CA GLN A 209 8.32 -10.96 7.29
C GLN A 209 9.18 -10.32 8.39
N PHE A 210 9.31 -10.97 9.56
CA PHE A 210 10.09 -10.41 10.67
C PHE A 210 11.56 -10.26 10.29
N LYS A 211 12.15 -11.32 9.70
CA LYS A 211 13.55 -11.31 9.25
C LYS A 211 13.79 -10.24 8.18
N TRP A 212 12.87 -10.11 7.23
CA TRP A 212 12.93 -9.06 6.21
C TRP A 212 12.85 -7.67 6.85
N LEU A 213 11.90 -7.42 7.77
CA LEU A 213 11.75 -6.13 8.45
C LEU A 213 13.02 -5.74 9.21
N VAL A 214 13.64 -6.68 9.94
CA VAL A 214 14.92 -6.43 10.62
C VAL A 214 16.02 -6.02 9.62
N ALA A 215 16.08 -6.67 8.47
CA ALA A 215 17.05 -6.33 7.43
C ALA A 215 16.74 -4.97 6.79
N ASP A 216 15.47 -4.65 6.60
CA ASP A 216 15.02 -3.42 5.95
C ASP A 216 15.26 -2.19 6.84
N LEU A 217 14.91 -2.28 8.12
CA LEU A 217 15.15 -1.21 9.10
C LEU A 217 16.64 -0.86 9.24
N ARG A 218 17.55 -1.81 8.98
CA ARG A 218 19.01 -1.57 9.00
C ARG A 218 19.51 -0.77 7.80
N LYS A 219 18.76 -0.74 6.69
CA LYS A 219 19.13 0.03 5.49
C LYS A 219 18.79 1.51 5.63
N ILE A 220 17.97 1.87 6.61
CA ILE A 220 17.49 3.23 6.81
C ILE A 220 18.68 4.16 7.11
N ASP A 221 18.93 5.07 6.17
CA ASP A 221 19.86 6.18 6.33
C ASP A 221 19.05 7.47 6.50
N ARG A 222 18.99 7.98 7.73
CA ARG A 222 18.21 9.18 8.10
C ARG A 222 18.67 10.45 7.39
N ASN A 223 19.87 10.47 6.78
CA ASN A 223 20.30 11.60 5.95
C ASN A 223 19.64 11.57 4.56
N LYS A 224 19.19 10.40 4.10
CA LYS A 224 18.48 10.21 2.82
C LYS A 224 16.98 10.15 3.02
N THR A 225 16.54 9.36 4.00
CA THR A 225 15.14 9.19 4.40
C THR A 225 14.94 9.64 5.85
N PRO A 226 14.88 10.95 6.10
CA PRO A 226 14.70 11.49 7.45
C PRO A 226 13.39 11.06 8.11
N TRP A 227 12.43 10.55 7.34
CA TRP A 227 11.15 10.04 7.83
C TRP A 227 10.99 8.55 7.55
N THR A 228 10.43 7.82 8.51
CA THR A 228 9.92 6.46 8.33
C THR A 228 8.45 6.37 8.69
N VAL A 229 7.65 5.88 7.74
CA VAL A 229 6.22 5.64 7.89
C VAL A 229 5.97 4.14 7.76
N VAL A 230 5.16 3.59 8.65
CA VAL A 230 4.74 2.18 8.60
C VAL A 230 3.23 2.10 8.39
N LEU A 231 2.80 1.11 7.62
CA LEU A 231 1.40 0.77 7.42
C LEU A 231 1.17 -0.69 7.82
N ILE A 232 0.13 -0.92 8.61
CA ILE A 232 -0.37 -2.23 9.05
C ILE A 232 -1.88 -2.26 8.83
N HIS A 233 -2.51 -3.40 8.60
CA HIS A 233 -3.97 -3.42 8.53
C HIS A 233 -4.58 -3.39 9.94
N ALA A 234 -4.25 -4.38 10.77
CA ALA A 234 -4.77 -4.51 12.14
C ALA A 234 -4.08 -3.55 13.14
N PRO A 235 -4.82 -2.62 13.77
CA PRO A 235 -4.25 -1.59 14.65
C PRO A 235 -3.83 -2.12 16.03
N TRP A 236 -2.61 -1.79 16.47
CA TRP A 236 -2.04 -2.25 17.75
C TRP A 236 -2.58 -1.56 19.02
N TYR A 237 -3.27 -0.44 18.86
CA TYR A 237 -3.65 0.46 19.95
C TYR A 237 -5.14 0.84 19.96
N ASN A 238 -5.96 0.19 19.12
CA ASN A 238 -7.38 0.48 18.97
C ASN A 238 -8.13 0.52 20.31
N SER A 239 -8.92 1.57 20.52
CA SER A 239 -9.76 1.75 21.71
C SER A 239 -11.26 1.48 21.50
N ASN A 240 -11.70 1.27 20.25
CA ASN A 240 -13.07 0.85 19.92
C ASN A 240 -13.32 -0.59 20.33
N THR A 241 -14.56 -0.96 20.68
CA THR A 241 -14.93 -2.34 21.03
C THR A 241 -14.75 -3.33 19.88
N ALA A 242 -14.95 -2.89 18.63
CA ALA A 242 -14.73 -3.72 17.46
C ALA A 242 -13.24 -4.06 17.32
N HIS A 243 -12.92 -5.31 16.99
CA HIS A 243 -11.55 -5.80 16.77
C HIS A 243 -10.60 -5.67 17.96
N GLN A 244 -11.12 -5.54 19.19
CA GLN A 244 -10.27 -5.59 20.38
C GLN A 244 -9.74 -6.99 20.63
N GLY A 245 -8.44 -7.05 20.93
CA GLY A 245 -7.79 -8.26 21.40
C GLY A 245 -7.58 -9.34 20.34
N GLU A 246 -7.70 -8.98 19.06
CA GLU A 246 -7.36 -9.89 17.97
C GLU A 246 -5.87 -10.21 17.97
N LYS A 247 -5.55 -11.43 17.52
CA LYS A 247 -4.19 -11.97 17.47
C LYS A 247 -3.25 -11.06 16.67
N GLU A 248 -3.72 -10.60 15.52
CA GLU A 248 -2.99 -9.73 14.59
C GLU A 248 -2.69 -8.36 15.22
N SER A 249 -3.49 -7.93 16.20
CA SER A 249 -3.26 -6.69 16.95
C SER A 249 -2.34 -6.91 18.15
N ILE A 250 -2.59 -7.95 18.96
CA ILE A 250 -1.83 -8.23 20.19
C ILE A 250 -0.45 -8.81 19.88
N ASP A 251 -0.40 -9.90 19.12
CA ASP A 251 0.81 -10.70 18.95
C ASP A 251 1.78 -10.04 17.97
N MET A 252 1.26 -9.39 16.91
CA MET A 252 2.11 -8.64 15.98
C MET A 252 2.77 -7.45 16.67
N LYS A 253 2.02 -6.73 17.52
CA LYS A 253 2.58 -5.68 18.38
C LYS A 253 3.68 -6.25 19.28
N ALA A 254 3.39 -7.32 20.01
CA ALA A 254 4.36 -7.96 20.90
C ALA A 254 5.65 -8.38 20.17
N SER A 255 5.53 -8.82 18.91
CA SER A 255 6.66 -9.21 18.07
C SER A 255 7.45 -8.00 17.53
N MET A 256 6.77 -7.03 16.92
CA MET A 256 7.40 -6.05 16.02
C MET A 256 7.52 -4.65 16.60
N GLU A 257 6.76 -4.28 17.64
CA GLU A 257 6.78 -2.92 18.19
C GLU A 257 8.18 -2.48 18.61
N GLY A 258 8.92 -3.35 19.28
CA GLY A 258 10.29 -3.07 19.70
C GLY A 258 11.25 -2.79 18.53
N LEU A 259 11.00 -3.40 17.35
CA LEU A 259 11.78 -3.12 16.13
C LEU A 259 11.50 -1.70 15.64
N LEU A 260 10.21 -1.35 15.49
CA LEU A 260 9.79 -0.05 14.98
C LEU A 260 10.22 1.08 15.93
N TYR A 261 10.10 0.87 17.24
CA TYR A 261 10.55 1.81 18.25
C TYR A 261 12.06 2.08 18.18
N ARG A 262 12.88 1.01 18.11
CA ARG A 262 14.35 1.16 18.00
C ARG A 262 14.78 1.82 16.69
N ALA A 263 14.05 1.57 15.61
CA ALA A 263 14.26 2.23 14.33
C ALA A 263 13.77 3.69 14.30
N ARG A 264 13.09 4.17 15.36
CA ARG A 264 12.49 5.51 15.44
C ARG A 264 11.52 5.75 14.27
N VAL A 265 10.59 4.83 14.07
CA VAL A 265 9.46 5.04 13.16
C VAL A 265 8.68 6.27 13.62
N ASP A 266 8.37 7.18 12.70
CA ASP A 266 7.74 8.46 13.02
C ASP A 266 6.22 8.33 13.13
N VAL A 267 5.60 7.57 12.21
CA VAL A 267 4.14 7.37 12.17
C VAL A 267 3.80 5.95 11.73
N VAL A 268 2.79 5.36 12.36
CA VAL A 268 2.14 4.12 11.92
C VAL A 268 0.70 4.46 11.53
N PHE A 269 0.28 4.05 10.33
CA PHE A 269 -1.12 4.10 9.90
C PHE A 269 -1.73 2.70 9.89
N ALA A 270 -3.02 2.62 10.22
CA ALA A 270 -3.77 1.38 10.24
C ALA A 270 -5.19 1.56 9.67
N GLY A 271 -5.77 0.45 9.22
CA GLY A 271 -7.18 0.32 8.80
C GLY A 271 -7.94 -0.57 9.78
N HIS A 272 -8.74 -1.50 9.25
CA HIS A 272 -9.49 -2.58 9.92
C HIS A 272 -10.66 -2.11 10.79
N VAL A 273 -10.38 -1.18 11.69
CA VAL A 273 -11.39 -0.59 12.57
C VAL A 273 -12.04 0.55 11.80
N HIS A 274 -13.34 0.43 11.54
CA HIS A 274 -14.13 1.41 10.80
C HIS A 274 -14.46 2.67 11.63
N ALA A 275 -13.41 3.30 12.17
CA ALA A 275 -13.43 4.53 12.92
C ALA A 275 -12.06 5.21 12.81
N TYR A 276 -12.01 6.52 13.05
CA TYR A 276 -10.75 7.26 13.13
C TYR A 276 -10.30 7.41 14.58
N GLU A 277 -9.06 7.03 14.85
CA GLU A 277 -8.37 7.32 16.11
C GLU A 277 -6.98 7.88 15.85
N ARG A 278 -6.54 8.79 16.73
CA ARG A 278 -5.17 9.31 16.72
C ARG A 278 -4.64 9.37 18.14
N PHE A 279 -3.49 8.75 18.33
CA PHE A 279 -2.79 8.72 19.62
C PHE A 279 -1.75 9.83 19.70
N LEU A 280 -1.43 10.23 20.94
CA LEU A 280 -0.20 10.96 21.21
C LEU A 280 1.00 10.04 20.93
N GLN A 281 2.21 10.62 20.88
CA GLN A 281 3.42 9.81 20.74
C GLN A 281 3.46 8.73 21.81
N LEU A 282 3.50 7.48 21.36
CA LEU A 282 3.55 6.33 22.24
C LEU A 282 5.02 6.07 22.58
N SER A 283 5.41 6.31 23.84
CA SER A 283 6.64 5.78 24.40
C SER A 283 6.34 4.40 24.98
N CYS A 284 7.13 3.40 24.62
CA CYS A 284 6.94 2.03 25.11
C CYS A 284 6.97 2.00 26.65
N PHE A 285 5.83 1.82 27.31
CA PHE A 285 5.72 1.74 28.78
C PHE A 285 6.36 0.47 29.35
N HIS A 286 6.73 -0.51 28.51
CA HIS A 286 7.18 -1.84 28.93
C HIS A 286 8.70 -2.08 28.88
N MET A 287 9.50 -1.07 28.53
CA MET A 287 10.98 -1.12 28.58
C MET A 287 11.58 -0.10 29.56
N LEU A 288 10.85 0.28 30.61
CA LEU A 288 11.45 1.07 31.69
C LEU A 288 12.33 0.14 32.53
N ASP A 289 13.62 0.12 32.23
CA ASP A 289 14.64 -0.10 33.27
C ASP A 289 14.38 0.97 34.34
N PRO A 290 14.07 0.59 35.60
CA PRO A 290 13.83 1.54 36.69
C PRO A 290 14.99 2.53 36.92
N ASN A 291 16.17 2.29 36.34
CA ASN A 291 17.37 3.11 36.50
C ASN A 291 17.68 4.09 35.34
N ASP A 292 16.94 4.10 34.22
CA ASP A 292 17.23 5.03 33.11
C ASP A 292 16.57 6.41 33.33
N GLN A 293 17.29 7.30 34.04
CA GLN A 293 16.90 8.68 34.37
C GLN A 293 17.09 9.69 33.22
N ARG A 294 16.89 9.30 31.96
CA ARG A 294 16.99 10.26 30.84
C ARG A 294 15.68 11.04 30.67
N LYS A 295 15.66 12.25 31.25
CA LYS A 295 14.71 13.32 30.92
C LYS A 295 14.86 13.68 29.43
N PHE A 296 13.82 13.48 28.63
CA PHE A 296 13.77 14.00 27.27
C PHE A 296 12.81 15.19 27.21
N LEU A 297 13.37 16.38 26.91
CA LEU A 297 12.58 17.53 26.45
C LEU A 297 12.04 17.19 25.05
N PHE A 298 10.74 17.40 24.85
CA PHE A 298 10.08 17.24 23.57
C PHE A 298 10.27 18.52 22.74
N ASP A 299 10.86 18.39 21.55
CA ASP A 299 10.87 19.45 20.55
C ASP A 299 9.86 19.10 19.45
N PHE A 300 8.72 19.81 19.45
CA PHE A 300 7.71 19.73 18.39
C PHE A 300 8.17 20.58 17.20
N ALA A 301 9.02 20.01 16.34
CA ALA A 301 9.53 20.75 15.19
C ALA A 301 9.69 19.88 13.93
N ARG A 302 8.68 19.07 13.57
CA ARG A 302 8.59 18.52 12.21
C ARG A 302 7.14 18.42 11.75
N GLY A 303 6.71 19.42 10.98
CA GLY A 303 5.33 19.58 10.54
C GLY A 303 4.84 18.42 9.68
N PHE A 304 3.85 17.71 10.19
CA PHE A 304 2.92 16.89 9.40
C PHE A 304 1.60 17.63 9.33
N THR A 305 1.12 17.94 8.13
CA THR A 305 -0.30 18.27 7.94
C THR A 305 -0.98 16.99 7.50
N LEU A 306 -1.59 16.29 8.45
CA LEU A 306 -2.44 15.14 8.15
C LEU A 306 -3.82 15.67 7.75
N LEU A 307 -4.17 15.55 6.47
CA LEU A 307 -5.55 15.78 6.02
C LEU A 307 -6.29 14.45 6.12
N CYS A 308 -6.92 14.19 7.27
CA CYS A 308 -7.89 13.11 7.39
C CYS A 308 -9.19 13.56 6.73
N MET A 309 -9.61 12.86 5.68
CA MET A 309 -10.90 13.07 5.04
C MET A 309 -11.84 11.96 5.54
N TRP A 310 -12.96 12.39 6.12
CA TRP A 310 -13.86 11.56 6.91
C TRP A 310 -14.92 10.86 6.06
N ILE A 311 -15.42 9.75 6.62
CA ILE A 311 -16.83 9.41 6.64
C ILE A 311 -17.20 9.19 8.12
#